data_AF-A0A399PTR5-F1
#
_entry.id   AF-A0A399PTR5-F1
#
_cell.length_a   1.000
_cell.length_b   1.000
_cell.length_c   1.000
_cell.angle_alpha   90.00
_cell.angle_beta   90.00
_cell.angle_gamma   90.00
#
_symmetry.space_group_name_H-M   'P 1'
#
loop_
_entity.id
_entity.type
_entity.pdbx_description
1 polymer ?
#
loop_
_entity_poly.entity_id
_entity_poly.type
_entity_poly.pdbx_seq_one_letter_code
_entity_poly.pdbx_strand_id
1 'polypeptide(L)'
;MFAKIVVGLLIGFVGGFVGARGPSWRKNTEIISEVLLFIVGLSFLISSFMYGVVYGVMAIVEITAGFYAYGKAFRSEKAKS
;
A
#
# COMPACT_ATOMS: atom_id res chain seq x y z
N MET A 1 18.70 0.25 -4.40
CA MET A 1 18.10 0.18 -3.04
C MET A 1 17.08 1.30 -2.83
N PHE A 2 17.44 2.57 -2.98
CA PHE A 2 16.51 3.71 -2.80
C PHE A 2 15.22 3.58 -3.63
N ALA A 3 15.31 3.22 -4.92
CA ALA A 3 14.13 3.03 -5.76
C ALA A 3 13.17 1.94 -5.25
N LYS A 4 13.67 0.87 -4.60
CA LYS A 4 12.81 -0.18 -4.03
C LYS A 4 12.04 0.33 -2.81
N ILE A 5 12.71 1.07 -1.94
CA ILE A 5 12.11 1.71 -0.75
C ILE A 5 10.97 2.65 -1.15
N VAL A 6 11.22 3.50 -2.16
CA VAL A 6 10.23 4.45 -2.67
C VAL A 6 9.02 3.70 -3.26
N VAL A 7 9.25 2.60 -3.99
CA VAL A 7 8.17 1.79 -4.58
C VAL A 7 7.33 1.09 -3.51
N GLY A 8 7.95 0.49 -2.49
CA GLY A 8 7.22 -0.15 -1.38
C GLY A 8 6.34 0.84 -0.63
N LEU A 9 6.87 2.04 -0.33
CA LEU A 9 6.11 3.14 0.28
C LEU A 9 4.95 3.62 -0.60
N LEU A 10 5.17 3.79 -1.91
CA LEU A 10 4.12 4.20 -2.84
C LEU A 10 2.99 3.16 -2.92
N ILE A 11 3.32 1.87 -2.99
CA ILE A 11 2.31 0.80 -3.00
C ILE A 11 1.49 0.82 -1.70
N GLY A 12 2.15 0.91 -0.54
CA GLY A 12 1.46 1.02 0.75
C GLY A 12 0.57 2.27 0.85
N PHE A 13 1.06 3.40 0.35
CA PHE A 13 0.33 4.67 0.35
C PHE A 13 -0.91 4.63 -0.54
N VAL A 14 -0.81 4.13 -1.78
CA VAL A 14 -1.97 3.95 -2.68
C VAL A 14 -2.95 2.93 -2.10
N GLY A 15 -2.44 1.88 -1.44
CA GLY A 15 -3.24 0.91 -0.70
C GLY A 15 -4.09 1.57 0.40
N GLY A 16 -3.48 2.44 1.19
CA GLY A 16 -4.18 3.23 2.20
C GLY A 16 -5.24 4.16 1.60
N PHE A 17 -4.93 4.78 0.46
CA PHE A 17 -5.83 5.70 -0.24
C PHE A 17 -7.11 5.03 -0.73
N VAL A 18 -6.97 3.89 -1.41
CA VAL A 18 -8.11 3.10 -1.86
C VAL A 18 -8.95 2.65 -0.67
N GLY A 19 -8.32 2.12 0.39
CA GLY A 19 -9.02 1.69 1.60
C GLY A 19 -9.78 2.81 2.33
N ALA A 20 -9.29 4.04 2.31
CA ALA A 20 -9.96 5.16 2.98
C ALA A 20 -11.09 5.81 2.16
N ARG A 21 -10.98 5.77 0.82
CA ARG A 21 -11.99 6.31 -0.12
C ARG A 21 -13.04 5.28 -0.57
N GLY A 22 -12.87 3.99 -0.26
CA GLY A 22 -13.80 2.90 -0.59
C GLY A 22 -15.30 3.24 -0.51
N PRO A 23 -15.81 3.93 0.54
CA PRO A 23 -17.24 4.24 0.64
C PRO A 23 -17.78 5.24 -0.39
N SER A 24 -16.91 5.99 -1.08
CA SER A 24 -17.30 7.10 -1.98
C SER A 24 -17.23 6.76 -3.47
N TRP A 25 -16.71 5.58 -3.84
CA TRP A 25 -16.50 5.18 -5.23
C TRP A 25 -17.52 4.10 -5.66
N ARG A 26 -17.78 4.00 -6.98
CA ARG A 26 -18.63 2.91 -7.51
C ARG A 26 -18.00 1.56 -7.14
N LYS A 27 -18.82 0.60 -6.68
CA LYS A 27 -18.39 -0.77 -6.27
C LYS A 27 -17.39 -1.43 -7.23
N ASN A 28 -17.58 -1.30 -8.55
CA ASN A 28 -16.65 -1.87 -9.52
C ASN A 28 -15.24 -1.26 -9.43
N THR A 29 -15.13 0.05 -9.20
CA THR A 29 -13.84 0.74 -9.14
C THR A 29 -13.09 0.41 -7.85
N GLU A 30 -13.82 0.22 -6.74
CA GLU A 30 -13.26 -0.27 -5.48
C GLU A 30 -12.64 -1.67 -5.65
N ILE A 31 -13.42 -2.62 -6.20
CA ILE A 31 -12.95 -4.00 -6.45
C ILE A 31 -11.74 -4.02 -7.39
N ILE A 32 -11.79 -3.28 -8.50
CA ILE A 32 -10.67 -3.21 -9.46
C ILE A 32 -9.41 -2.66 -8.77
N SER A 33 -9.56 -1.64 -7.93
CA SER A 33 -8.44 -1.02 -7.23
C SER A 33 -7.83 -1.93 -6.18
N GLU A 34 -8.65 -2.65 -5.41
CA GLU A 34 -8.19 -3.65 -4.44
C GLU A 34 -7.43 -4.80 -5.13
N VAL A 35 -7.99 -5.35 -6.21
CA VAL A 35 -7.33 -6.44 -6.97
C VAL A 35 -6.01 -5.96 -7.56
N LEU A 36 -5.96 -4.75 -8.12
CA LEU A 36 -4.74 -4.18 -8.69
C LEU A 36 -3.66 -3.98 -7.61
N LEU A 37 -4.04 -3.42 -6.46
CA LEU A 37 -3.14 -3.23 -5.32
C LEU A 37 -2.62 -4.56 -4.78
N PHE A 38 -3.48 -5.57 -4.72
CA PHE A 38 -3.09 -6.91 -4.30
C PHE A 38 -2.07 -7.53 -5.25
N ILE A 39 -2.32 -7.49 -6.56
CA ILE A 39 -1.40 -8.05 -7.57
C ILE A 39 -0.06 -7.32 -7.54
N VAL A 40 -0.07 -5.99 -7.49
CA VAL A 40 1.15 -5.16 -7.48
C VAL A 40 1.94 -5.37 -6.18
N GLY A 41 1.27 -5.34 -5.03
CA GLY A 41 1.89 -5.56 -3.72
C GLY A 41 2.48 -6.96 -3.57
N LEU A 42 1.73 -7.99 -4.01
CA LEU A 42 2.19 -9.37 -3.98
C LEU A 42 3.39 -9.59 -4.92
N SER A 43 3.33 -9.01 -6.13
CA SER A 43 4.44 -9.10 -7.10
C SER A 43 5.71 -8.42 -6.58
N PHE A 44 5.58 -7.24 -5.95
CA PHE A 44 6.69 -6.54 -5.34
C PHE A 44 7.28 -7.31 -4.15
N LEU A 45 6.42 -7.93 -3.34
CA LEU A 45 6.83 -8.76 -2.21
C LEU A 45 7.62 -9.98 -2.68
N ILE A 46 7.07 -10.77 -3.60
CA ILE A 46 7.72 -11.95 -4.18
C ILE A 46 9.05 -11.56 -4.82
N SER A 47 9.06 -10.49 -5.63
CA SER A 47 10.28 -9.97 -6.24
C SER A 47 11.33 -9.60 -5.20
N SER A 48 10.94 -9.04 -4.05
CA SER A 48 11.86 -8.68 -2.98
C SER A 48 12.50 -9.90 -2.30
N PHE A 49 11.73 -10.97 -2.09
CA PHE A 49 12.26 -12.24 -1.56
C PHE A 49 13.27 -12.92 -2.51
N MET A 50 13.16 -12.71 -3.83
CA MET A 50 14.14 -13.23 -4.80
C MET A 50 15.54 -12.63 -4.63
N TYR A 51 15.65 -11.42 -4.08
CA TYR A 51 16.95 -10.80 -3.78
C TYR A 51 17.51 -11.22 -2.40
N GLY A 52 16.71 -11.90 -1.58
CA GLY A 52 17.07 -12.39 -0.26
C GLY A 52 16.02 -12.11 0.80
N VAL A 53 16.02 -12.92 1.87
CA VAL A 53 15.02 -12.86 2.95
C VAL A 53 14.98 -11.48 3.64
N VAL A 54 16.13 -10.87 3.87
CA VAL A 54 16.23 -9.53 4.49
C VAL A 54 15.48 -8.48 3.67
N TYR A 55 15.58 -8.54 2.33
CA TYR A 55 14.87 -7.62 1.44
C TYR A 55 13.36 -7.87 1.42
N GLY A 56 12.94 -9.14 1.50
CA GLY A 56 11.53 -9.49 1.64
C GLY A 56 10.91 -8.92 2.92
N VAL A 57 11.58 -9.09 4.07
CA VAL A 57 11.14 -8.53 5.35
C VAL A 57 11.12 -6.99 5.31
N MET A 58 12.12 -6.36 4.70
CA MET A 58 12.17 -4.90 4.54
C MET A 58 11.00 -4.37 3.69
N ALA A 59 10.65 -5.06 2.60
CA ALA A 59 9.51 -4.70 1.77
C ALA A 59 8.17 -4.74 2.54
N ILE A 60 8.00 -5.71 3.45
CA ILE A 60 6.81 -5.76 4.34
C ILE A 60 6.76 -4.51 5.23
N VAL A 61 7.89 -4.12 5.81
CA VAL A 61 8.00 -2.91 6.64
C VAL A 61 7.68 -1.66 5.83
N GLU A 62 8.17 -1.54 4.60
CA GLU A 62 7.92 -0.41 3.70
C GLU A 62 6.44 -0.28 3.33
N ILE A 63 5.80 -1.38 2.91
CA ILE A 63 4.38 -1.40 2.58
C ILE A 63 3.54 -1.02 3.80
N THR A 64 3.86 -1.58 4.97
CA THR A 64 3.16 -1.31 6.23
C THR A 64 3.33 0.14 6.67
N ALA A 65 4.55 0.67 6.56
CA ALA A 65 4.84 2.06 6.87
C ALA A 65 4.12 3.03 5.92
N GLY A 66 4.07 2.73 4.61
CA GLY A 66 3.33 3.51 3.63
C GLY A 66 1.82 3.53 3.90
N PHE A 67 1.25 2.37 4.25
CA PHE A 67 -0.15 2.25 4.63
C PHE A 67 -0.48 3.02 5.91
N TYR A 68 0.38 2.91 6.93
CA TYR A 68 0.22 3.63 8.19
C TYR A 68 0.39 5.15 8.02
N ALA A 69 1.35 5.59 7.21
CA ALA A 69 1.56 7.00 6.90
C ALA A 69 0.32 7.62 6.24
N TYR A 70 -0.28 6.89 5.29
CA TYR A 70 -1.56 7.29 4.72
C TYR A 70 -2.67 7.35 5.78
N GLY A 71 -2.82 6.29 6.58
CA GLY A 71 -3.81 6.24 7.66
C GLY A 71 -3.66 7.41 8.63
N LYS A 72 -2.45 7.75 9.05
CA LYS A 72 -2.19 8.87 9.96
C LYS A 72 -2.49 10.23 9.30
N ALA A 73 -2.10 10.42 8.05
CA ALA A 73 -2.31 11.68 7.33
C ALA A 73 -3.79 11.96 7.01
N PHE A 74 -4.57 10.92 6.66
CA PHE A 74 -5.93 11.09 6.12
C PHE A 74 -7.05 10.59 7.05
N ARG A 75 -6.77 9.76 8.06
CA ARG A 75 -7.80 9.33 9.05
C ARG A 75 -8.08 10.41 10.10
N SER A 76 -7.20 11.40 10.25
CA SER A 76 -7.43 12.57 11.11
C SER A 76 -8.54 13.49 10.59
N GLU A 77 -8.91 13.41 9.31
CA GLU A 77 -10.01 14.21 8.73
C GLU A 77 -11.39 13.63 9.05
N LYS A 78 -11.53 12.29 9.18
CA LYS A 78 -12.84 11.67 9.49
C LYS A 78 -13.29 11.80 10.94
N ALA A 79 -12.40 12.14 11.87
CA ALA A 79 -12.73 12.30 13.28
C ALA A 79 -13.26 13.70 13.65
N LYS A 80 -13.44 14.59 12.67
CA LYS A 80 -13.85 15.99 12.88
C LYS A 80 -15.17 16.36 12.19
N SER A 81 -15.95 15.38 11.71
CA SER A 81 -17.30 15.58 11.19
C SER A 81 -18.36 15.14 12.18
#